data_AF-A0AA45WMC3-F1
#
_entry.id   AF-A0AA45WMC3-F1
#
_cell.length_a   1.000
_cell.length_b   1.000
_cell.length_c   1.000
_cell.angle_alpha   90.00
_cell.angle_beta   90.00
_cell.angle_gamma   90.00
#
_symmetry.space_group_name_H-M   'P 1'
#
loop_
_entity.id
_entity.type
_entity.pdbx_description
1 polymer ?
#
loop_
_entity_poly.entity_id
_entity_poly.type
_entity_poly.pdbx_seq_one_letter_code
_entity_poly.pdbx_strand_id
1 'polypeptide(L)' 'MLRCPNCNSHDLGKVGTNQFYCWQCFVEMTTDDKGISSIYQVEEDGSLTSLNDLFFEEDSRTVYLD' A
#
# COMPACT_ATOMS: atom_id res chain seq x y z
N MET A 1 11.30 8.66 10.62
CA MET A 1 10.96 7.23 10.76
C MET A 1 9.92 6.92 9.72
N LEU A 2 10.12 5.87 8.92
CA LEU A 2 9.13 5.39 7.96
C LEU A 2 7.92 4.87 8.76
N ARG A 3 6.71 5.23 8.35
CA ARG A 3 5.47 4.81 8.99
C ARG A 3 4.56 4.19 7.95
N CYS A 4 3.77 3.21 8.38
CA CYS A 4 2.78 2.61 7.51
C CYS A 4 1.79 3.69 7.04
N PRO A 5 1.57 3.89 5.74
CA PRO A 5 0.59 4.85 5.25
C PRO A 5 -0.86 4.45 5.59
N ASN A 6 -1.10 3.17 5.87
CA ASN A 6 -2.43 2.65 6.21
C ASN A 6 -2.77 2.82 7.70
N CYS A 7 -1.90 2.38 8.62
CA CYS A 7 -2.18 2.39 10.07
C CYS A 7 -1.29 3.32 10.91
N ASN A 8 -0.34 4.03 10.27
CA ASN A 8 0.62 4.93 10.92
C ASN A 8 1.58 4.29 11.95
N SER A 9 1.62 2.95 12.02
CA SER A 9 2.56 2.20 12.85
C SER A 9 4.01 2.36 12.37
N HIS A 10 4.96 2.21 13.30
CA HIS A 10 6.39 2.14 13.02
C HIS A 10 6.90 0.70 12.82
N ASP A 11 6.03 -0.31 12.99
CA ASP A 11 6.39 -1.73 12.87
C ASP A 11 6.38 -2.17 11.40
N LEU A 12 7.32 -1.63 10.64
CA LEU A 12 7.58 -1.99 9.25
C LEU A 12 8.80 -2.93 9.15
N GLY A 13 8.59 -4.12 8.61
CA GLY A 13 9.64 -5.05 8.25
C GLY A 13 10.02 -4.92 6.77
N LYS A 14 11.31 -5.00 6.44
CA LYS A 14 11.77 -5.07 5.04
C LYS A 14 11.74 -6.53 4.58
N VAL A 15 10.96 -6.82 3.53
CA VAL A 15 10.76 -8.18 3.00
C VAL A 15 11.44 -8.41 1.64
N GLY A 16 11.80 -7.33 0.94
CA GLY A 16 12.54 -7.36 -0.32
C GLY A 16 13.36 -6.09 -0.53
N THR A 17 14.04 -5.96 -1.66
CA THR A 17 14.95 -4.83 -1.94
C THR A 17 14.26 -3.47 -1.76
N ASN A 18 13.04 -3.35 -2.29
CA ASN A 18 12.20 -2.15 -2.20
C ASN A 18 10.80 -2.47 -1.63
N GLN A 19 10.67 -3.55 -0.87
CA GLN A 19 9.38 -4.02 -0.36
C GLN A 19 9.37 -4.01 1.16
N PHE A 20 8.29 -3.49 1.72
CA PHE A 20 8.06 -3.37 3.14
C PHE A 20 6.72 -3.99 3.51
N TYR A 21 6.64 -4.54 4.71
CA TYR A 21 5.47 -5.17 5.25
C TYR A 21 5.15 -4.61 6.63
N CYS A 22 3.89 -4.27 6.89
CA CYS A 22 3.44 -3.75 8.18
C CYS A 22 2.84 -4.87 9.04
N TRP A 23 3.42 -5.07 10.22
CA TRP A 23 2.99 -6.13 11.14
C TRP A 23 1.63 -5.86 11.82
N GLN A 24 1.17 -4.61 11.82
CA GLN A 24 -0.04 -4.20 12.53
C GLN A 24 -1.31 -4.25 11.67
N CYS A 25 -1.20 -4.03 10.36
CA CYS A 25 -2.35 -3.99 9.45
C CYS A 25 -2.20 -4.90 8.24
N PHE A 26 -1.20 -5.77 8.23
CA PHE A 26 -0.99 -6.79 7.19
C PHE A 26 -0.84 -6.19 5.78
N VAL A 27 -0.28 -4.99 5.67
CA VAL A 27 -0.08 -4.30 4.40
C VAL A 27 1.34 -4.50 3.90
N GLU A 28 1.46 -4.99 2.68
CA GLU A 28 2.68 -4.98 1.88
C GLU A 28 2.72 -3.74 0.98
N MET A 29 3.88 -3.10 0.88
CA MET A 29 4.08 -1.92 0.05
C MET A 29 5.40 -2.00 -0.70
N THR A 30 5.37 -1.69 -2.00
CA THR A 30 6.56 -1.56 -2.82
C THR A 30 6.92 -0.10 -2.98
N THR A 31 8.20 0.19 -3.00
CA THR A 31 8.75 1.54 -3.15
C THR A 31 9.62 1.63 -4.40
N ASP A 32 9.73 2.82 -4.94
CA ASP A 32 10.63 3.18 -6.03
C ASP A 32 11.34 4.51 -5.72
N ASP A 33 12.07 5.06 -6.68
CA ASP A 33 12.80 6.32 -6.52
C ASP A 33 11.87 7.54 -6.26
N LYS A 34 10.56 7.41 -6.52
CA LYS A 34 9.54 8.48 -6.39
C LYS A 34 8.70 8.33 -5.12
N GLY A 35 8.66 7.15 -4.50
CA GLY A 35 7.91 6.92 -3.28
C GLY A 35 7.35 5.51 -3.19
N ILE A 36 6.11 5.38 -2.71
CA ILE A 36 5.40 4.10 -2.71
C ILE A 36 4.78 3.91 -4.08
N SER A 37 5.04 2.79 -4.74
CA SER A 37 4.57 2.46 -6.09
C SER A 37 3.37 1.51 -6.09
N SER A 38 3.22 0.68 -5.07
CA SER A 38 2.08 -0.21 -4.90
C SER A 38 1.84 -0.58 -3.44
N ILE A 39 0.59 -0.85 -3.09
CA ILE A 39 0.12 -1.20 -1.75
C ILE A 39 -0.90 -2.34 -1.87
N TYR A 40 -0.64 -3.41 -1.13
CA TYR A 40 -1.48 -4.60 -1.05
C TYR A 40 -1.77 -4.94 0.40
N GLN A 41 -3.00 -5.35 0.69
CA GLN A 41 -3.34 -5.99 1.96
C GLN A 41 -3.22 -7.51 1.79
N VAL A 42 -2.56 -8.15 2.76
CA VAL A 42 -2.49 -9.59 2.88
C VAL A 42 -3.71 -10.04 3.69
N GLU A 43 -4.56 -10.85 3.07
CA GLU A 43 -5.73 -11.44 3.73
C GLU A 43 -5.33 -12.63 4.60
N GLU A 44 -6.25 -13.12 5.44
CA GLU A 44 -6.00 -14.26 6.34
C GLU A 44 -5.62 -15.54 5.60
N ASP A 45 -6.13 -15.73 4.38
CA ASP A 45 -5.81 -16.86 3.51
C ASP A 45 -4.49 -16.68 2.74
N GLY A 46 -3.80 -15.55 2.92
CA GLY A 46 -2.56 -15.19 2.25
C GLY A 46 -2.74 -14.61 0.85
N SER A 47 -3.99 -14.41 0.40
CA SER A 47 -4.26 -13.68 -0.84
C SER A 47 -3.92 -12.18 -0.70
N LEU A 48 -3.67 -11.52 -1.84
CA LEU A 48 -3.31 -10.11 -1.89
C LEU A 48 -4.45 -9.29 -2.49
N THR A 49 -5.01 -8.39 -1.69
CA THR A 49 -5.99 -7.39 -2.12
C THR A 49 -5.27 -6.09 -2.46
N SER A 50 -5.43 -5.59 -3.70
CA SER A 50 -4.88 -4.29 -4.10
C SER A 50 -5.59 -3.16 -3.35
N LEU A 51 -4.82 -2.30 -2.69
CA LEU A 51 -5.31 -1.03 -2.15
C LEU A 51 -4.89 0.16 -3.01
N ASN A 52 -4.29 -0.08 -4.18
CA ASN A 52 -3.78 0.98 -5.04
C ASN A 52 -4.84 2.03 -5.36
N ASP A 53 -6.09 1.63 -5.59
CA ASP A 53 -7.17 2.57 -5.92
C ASP A 53 -7.48 3.58 -4.79
N LEU A 54 -7.16 3.23 -3.54
CA LEU A 54 -7.35 4.09 -2.37
C LEU A 54 -6.17 5.03 -2.11
N PHE A 55 -4.97 4.64 -2.53
CA PHE A 55 -3.72 5.36 -2.23
C PHE A 55 -3.11 6.06 -3.46
N PHE A 56 -3.46 5.59 -4.65
CA PHE A 56 -3.01 6.07 -5.96
C PHE A 56 -4.27 6.30 -6.80
N GLU A 57 -4.96 7.42 -6.57
CA GLU A 57 -6.01 7.85 -7.51
C GLU A 57 -5.32 8.20 -8.85
N GLU A 58 -5.58 7.42 -9.91
CA GLU A 58 -5.42 7.93 -11.26
C GLU A 58 -6.44 9.07 -11.46
N ASP A 59 -5.96 10.19 -12.00
CA ASP A 59 -6.70 11.41 -12.32
C ASP A 59 -7.86 11.14 -13.30
N SER A 60 -8.93 10.48 -12.86
CA SER A 60 -10.12 10.23 -13.69
C SER A 60 -11.41 10.17 -12.87
N ARG A 61 -11.65 11.21 -12.05
CA ARG A 61 -13.03 11.66 -11.80
C ARG A 61 -13.51 12.45 -13.03
N THR A 62 -13.52 11.83 -14.21
CA THR A 62 -14.29 12.38 -15.33
C THR A 62 -15.76 12.10 -15.04
N VAL A 63 -16.41 13.18 -14.62
CA VAL A 63 -17.84 13.42 -14.57
C VAL A 63 -18.59 12.60 -15.62
N TYR A 64 -19.33 11.59 -15.18
CA TYR A 64 -20.54 11.16 -15.87
C TYR A 64 -21.61 10.97 -14.82
N LEU A 65 -22.57 11.87 -14.80
CA LEU A 65 -23.98 11.57 -14.64
C LEU A 65 -24.75 12.83 -15.07
N ASP A 66 -25.46 12.69 -16.20
CA ASP A 66 -26.56 13.54 -16.70
C ASP A 66 -27.59 13.90 -15.62
#